data_AF-A0A0N5B6W9-F1
#
_entry.id   AF-A0A0N5B6W9-F1
#
_cell.length_a   1.000
_cell.length_b   1.000
_cell.length_c   1.000
_cell.angle_alpha   90.00
_cell.angle_beta   90.00
_cell.angle_gamma   90.00
#
_symmetry.space_group_name_H-M   'P 1'
#
loop_
_entity.id
_entity.type
_entity.pdbx_description
1 polymer ?
#
loop_
_entity_poly.entity_id
_entity_poly.type
_entity_poly.pdbx_seq_one_letter_code
_entity_poly.pdbx_strand_id
1 'polypeptide(L)'
;MCRLMDHKLMKNMMIQENMMVLFIKLLLVFSLKSVVLNPNTSKSLQIVCRRNYPARGTKPLPQHLWDEKHLKELTNGEYTHKPLRVNRLGGRDPETGKKINQHIGGGAKFDYFMIDFHRRGPTTPGDVYEERVLEVRRDPNRSPYIALVAGKEGKRWILATENMKAGQIITTSCYIPPNPIVGVEGCAYPLGALVPGSFINCVERFPNKESDVFVKAA
;
A
#
# COMPACT_ATOMS: atom_id res chain seq x y z
N MET A 1 2.59 41.26 -8.50
CA MET A 1 2.20 42.31 -7.54
C MET A 1 0.74 42.07 -7.17
N CYS A 2 0.37 42.28 -5.89
CA CYS A 2 -0.89 41.92 -5.18
C CYS A 2 -0.92 40.46 -4.65
N ARG A 3 -0.42 40.16 -3.43
CA ARG A 3 -0.92 40.40 -2.06
C ARG A 3 -2.16 39.56 -1.67
N LEU A 4 -1.91 38.66 -0.71
CA LEU A 4 -2.67 38.35 0.51
C LEU A 4 -4.18 38.18 0.41
N MET A 5 -4.60 36.93 0.58
CA MET A 5 -5.83 36.50 1.26
C MET A 5 -5.48 35.22 2.04
N ASP A 6 -5.95 34.93 3.24
CA ASP A 6 -6.36 35.71 4.39
C ASP A 6 -6.38 34.69 5.55
N HIS A 7 -5.53 34.88 6.57
CA HIS A 7 -5.26 33.89 7.63
C HIS A 7 -6.40 33.76 8.68
N LYS A 8 -7.60 34.25 8.35
CA LYS A 8 -8.74 34.48 9.25
C LYS A 8 -9.85 33.43 9.14
N LEU A 9 -9.91 32.68 8.03
CA LEU A 9 -10.90 31.62 7.83
C LEU A 9 -10.57 30.29 8.54
N MET A 10 -9.30 30.04 8.87
CA MET A 10 -8.90 28.81 9.59
C MET A 10 -9.20 28.85 11.10
N LYS A 11 -9.43 30.02 11.70
CA LYS A 11 -9.61 30.14 13.16
C LYS A 11 -11.04 29.83 13.65
N ASN A 12 -12.04 29.82 12.76
CA ASN A 12 -13.43 29.52 13.13
C ASN A 12 -13.80 28.03 13.05
N MET A 13 -12.97 27.18 12.42
CA MET A 13 -13.17 25.71 12.45
C MET A 13 -12.58 25.05 13.70
N MET A 14 -11.60 25.67 14.38
CA MET A 14 -10.93 25.10 15.56
C MET A 14 -11.74 25.18 16.88
N ILE A 15 -12.90 25.83 16.89
CA ILE A 15 -13.70 26.02 18.10
C ILE A 15 -14.74 24.88 18.29
N GLN A 16 -15.06 24.10 17.25
CA GLN A 16 -16.01 22.98 17.37
C GLN A 16 -15.37 21.62 17.73
N GLU A 17 -14.05 21.46 17.62
CA GLU A 17 -13.39 20.18 17.93
C GLU A 17 -13.05 19.98 19.42
N ASN A 18 -13.13 21.03 20.24
CA ASN A 18 -12.73 20.98 21.65
C ASN A 18 -13.82 20.59 22.65
N MET A 19 -15.03 20.22 22.20
CA MET A 19 -16.11 19.78 23.09
C MET A 19 -16.35 18.25 23.09
N MET A 20 -15.59 17.48 22.30
CA MET A 20 -15.80 16.02 22.19
C MET A 20 -14.64 15.17 22.75
N VAL A 21 -13.65 15.80 23.38
CA VAL A 21 -12.46 15.13 23.95
C VAL A 21 -12.58 14.88 25.46
N LEU A 22 -13.69 15.30 26.10
CA LEU A 22 -13.85 15.21 27.56
C LEU A 22 -14.76 14.09 28.08
N PHE A 23 -15.23 13.16 27.23
CA PHE A 23 -16.19 12.13 27.67
C PHE A 23 -15.77 10.66 27.54
N ILE A 24 -14.55 10.35 27.11
CA ILE A 24 -14.07 8.95 27.05
C ILE A 24 -12.69 8.84 27.71
N LYS A 25 -12.67 9.14 29.00
CA LYS A 25 -11.56 8.79 29.89
C LYS A 25 -12.06 8.34 31.26
N LEU A 26 -13.02 7.40 31.26
CA LEU A 26 -13.26 6.53 32.40
C LEU A 26 -14.19 5.39 31.95
N LEU A 27 -13.63 4.21 31.67
CA LEU A 27 -14.26 2.90 31.87
C LEU A 27 -13.28 1.82 31.41
N LEU A 28 -12.32 1.57 32.29
CA LEU A 28 -11.88 0.22 32.62
C LEU A 28 -13.14 -0.62 32.89
N VAL A 29 -13.61 -1.37 31.91
CA VAL A 29 -14.48 -2.51 32.16
C VAL A 29 -13.66 -3.75 31.94
N PHE A 30 -12.98 -4.14 33.01
CA PHE A 30 -12.71 -5.54 33.29
C PHE A 30 -14.02 -6.31 33.07
N SER A 31 -14.03 -7.20 32.08
CA SER A 31 -15.01 -8.28 31.99
C SER A 31 -14.81 -9.22 33.18
N LEU A 32 -15.40 -8.88 34.33
CA LEU A 32 -15.56 -9.79 35.45
C LEU A 32 -16.54 -10.88 35.03
N LYS A 33 -16.01 -12.05 34.64
CA LYS A 33 -16.82 -13.27 34.62
C LYS A 33 -17.12 -13.64 36.07
N SER A 34 -18.40 -13.49 36.44
CA SER A 34 -19.10 -14.08 37.58
C SER A 34 -18.23 -14.58 38.73
N VAL A 35 -18.12 -13.77 39.79
CA VAL A 35 -17.62 -14.22 41.08
C VAL A 35 -18.80 -14.85 41.83
N VAL A 36 -18.77 -16.17 42.03
CA VAL A 36 -19.67 -16.86 42.98
C VAL A 36 -18.87 -17.04 44.27
N LEU A 37 -19.27 -16.36 45.34
CA LEU A 37 -18.67 -16.51 46.66
C LEU A 37 -19.42 -17.59 47.43
N ASN A 38 -18.74 -18.69 47.73
CA ASN A 38 -19.17 -19.69 48.70
C ASN A 38 -18.68 -19.24 50.09
N PRO A 39 -19.55 -19.06 51.11
CA PRO A 39 -19.15 -18.40 52.35
C PRO A 39 -18.38 -19.28 53.34
N ASN A 40 -18.01 -20.51 52.98
CA ASN A 40 -17.37 -21.44 53.91
C ASN A 40 -16.05 -21.97 53.34
N THR A 41 -14.93 -21.42 53.80
CA THR A 41 -13.68 -22.11 54.22
C THR A 41 -12.44 -21.24 53.99
N SER A 42 -11.65 -21.11 55.05
CA SER A 42 -10.31 -20.54 55.07
C SER A 42 -9.35 -21.40 54.25
N LYS A 43 -8.62 -20.78 53.31
CA LYS A 43 -7.25 -21.12 52.87
C LYS A 43 -6.80 -20.11 51.82
N SER A 44 -5.54 -19.69 51.94
CA SER A 44 -4.85 -18.66 51.15
C SER A 44 -5.31 -18.56 49.69
N LEU A 45 -5.85 -17.40 49.30
CA LEU A 45 -6.12 -17.05 47.91
C LEU A 45 -4.79 -16.84 47.17
N GLN A 46 -4.31 -17.86 46.46
CA GLN A 46 -3.31 -17.66 45.41
C GLN A 46 -3.99 -17.06 44.19
N ILE A 47 -3.81 -15.75 43.98
CA ILE A 47 -4.23 -15.08 42.76
C ILE A 47 -3.25 -15.49 41.65
N VAL A 48 -3.55 -16.58 40.97
CA VAL A 48 -2.85 -16.94 39.72
C VAL A 48 -3.45 -16.10 38.60
N CYS A 49 -2.81 -14.97 38.31
CA CYS A 49 -3.10 -14.19 37.09
C CYS A 49 -2.56 -14.94 35.87
N ARG A 50 -3.28 -15.96 35.36
CA ARG A 50 -3.07 -16.41 33.99
C ARG A 50 -3.60 -15.33 33.06
N ARG A 51 -2.71 -14.50 32.54
CA ARG A 51 -3.01 -13.66 31.37
C ARG A 51 -3.27 -14.59 30.20
N ASN A 52 -4.52 -14.98 29.99
CA ASN A 52 -4.96 -15.51 28.72
C ASN A 52 -4.98 -14.35 27.72
N TYR A 53 -3.80 -13.94 27.24
CA TYR A 53 -3.73 -13.18 26.01
C TYR A 53 -4.43 -14.04 24.94
N PRO A 54 -5.33 -13.47 24.11
CA PRO A 54 -5.81 -14.20 22.95
C PRO A 54 -4.60 -14.74 22.18
N ALA A 55 -4.76 -15.89 21.53
CA ALA A 55 -3.75 -16.36 20.58
C ALA A 55 -3.33 -15.16 19.73
N ARG A 56 -2.04 -14.80 19.80
CA ARG A 56 -1.45 -13.63 19.12
C ARG A 56 -2.11 -13.50 17.76
N GLY A 57 -2.62 -12.31 17.45
CA GLY A 57 -3.49 -12.03 16.31
C GLY A 57 -2.97 -12.50 14.96
N THR A 58 -3.65 -12.09 13.88
CA THR A 58 -3.12 -12.29 12.52
C THR A 58 -1.62 -11.98 12.50
N LYS A 59 -0.81 -12.96 12.05
CA LYS A 59 0.66 -12.79 11.99
C LYS A 59 0.92 -11.44 11.30
N PRO A 60 1.83 -10.60 11.83
CA PRO A 60 2.15 -9.35 11.17
C PRO A 60 2.60 -9.65 9.74
N LEU A 61 2.25 -8.76 8.82
CA LEU A 61 2.71 -8.87 7.43
C LEU A 61 4.23 -8.98 7.42
N PRO A 62 4.80 -9.86 6.59
CA PRO A 62 6.23 -10.06 6.53
C PRO A 62 6.94 -8.76 6.14
N GLN A 63 7.86 -8.31 6.98
CA GLN A 63 8.67 -7.11 6.75
C GLN A 63 10.00 -7.47 6.08
N HIS A 64 10.68 -6.52 5.43
CA HIS A 64 12.07 -6.69 4.95
C HIS A 64 12.31 -8.00 4.16
N LEU A 65 11.50 -8.25 3.14
CA LEU A 65 11.70 -9.41 2.25
C LEU A 65 13.01 -9.29 1.46
N TRP A 66 13.35 -8.06 1.07
CA TRP A 66 14.51 -7.72 0.25
C TRP A 66 15.43 -6.78 0.99
N ASP A 67 16.71 -6.84 0.64
CA ASP A 67 17.69 -5.88 1.10
C ASP A 67 17.59 -4.58 0.28
N GLU A 68 16.92 -3.58 0.85
CA GLU A 68 16.73 -2.27 0.21
C GLU A 68 18.05 -1.50 0.05
N LYS A 69 19.03 -1.71 0.94
CA LYS A 69 20.34 -1.05 0.84
C LYS A 69 21.09 -1.54 -0.39
N HIS A 70 21.17 -2.87 -0.53
CA HIS A 70 21.80 -3.48 -1.69
C HIS A 70 21.07 -3.14 -3.00
N LEU A 71 19.73 -3.06 -2.99
CA LEU A 71 18.98 -2.59 -4.16
C LEU A 71 19.39 -1.15 -4.55
N LYS A 72 19.51 -0.25 -3.56
CA LYS A 72 19.90 1.15 -3.80
C LYS A 72 21.33 1.28 -4.32
N GLU A 73 22.25 0.44 -3.83
CA GLU A 73 23.64 0.39 -4.31
C GLU A 73 23.73 -0.06 -5.77
N LEU A 74 22.93 -1.07 -6.16
CA LEU A 74 22.92 -1.58 -7.54
C LEU A 74 22.39 -0.56 -8.56
N THR A 75 21.43 0.28 -8.15
CA THR A 75 20.74 1.19 -9.06
C THR A 75 21.18 2.64 -8.92
N ASN A 76 22.08 2.95 -7.97
CA ASN A 76 22.38 4.32 -7.53
C ASN A 76 21.13 5.13 -7.14
N GLY A 77 20.05 4.46 -6.75
CA GLY A 77 18.77 5.08 -6.42
C GLY A 77 17.89 5.45 -7.62
N GLU A 78 18.32 5.16 -8.85
CA GLU A 78 17.55 5.45 -10.06
C GLU A 78 16.65 4.28 -10.47
N TYR A 79 15.61 4.59 -11.25
CA TYR A 79 14.71 3.57 -11.78
C TYR A 79 15.35 2.81 -12.94
N THR A 80 15.32 1.47 -12.88
CA THR A 80 15.86 0.60 -13.94
C THR A 80 14.86 -0.50 -14.31
N HIS A 81 14.60 -0.68 -15.61
CA HIS A 81 13.73 -1.74 -16.13
C HIS A 81 14.44 -3.09 -16.30
N LYS A 82 15.77 -3.14 -16.19
CA LYS A 82 16.56 -4.37 -16.32
C LYS A 82 16.33 -5.29 -15.10
N PRO A 83 16.42 -6.62 -15.26
CA PRO A 83 16.43 -7.55 -14.12
C PRO A 83 17.58 -7.24 -13.18
N LEU A 84 17.33 -7.22 -11.88
CA LEU A 84 18.32 -6.96 -10.84
C LEU A 84 18.49 -8.17 -9.93
N ARG A 85 19.72 -8.49 -9.54
CA ARG A 85 19.97 -9.62 -8.64
C ARG A 85 20.16 -9.14 -7.20
N VAL A 86 19.05 -9.03 -6.47
CA VAL A 86 19.01 -8.55 -5.09
C VAL A 86 19.26 -9.69 -4.11
N ASN A 87 19.93 -9.37 -2.99
CA ASN A 87 20.19 -10.33 -1.91
C ASN A 87 18.93 -10.54 -1.07
N ARG A 88 18.70 -11.78 -0.65
CA ARG A 88 17.58 -12.12 0.25
C ARG A 88 18.05 -12.10 1.69
N LEU A 89 17.24 -11.48 2.55
CA LEU A 89 17.54 -11.38 3.98
C LEU A 89 17.13 -12.63 4.78
N GLY A 90 16.25 -13.48 4.23
CA GLY A 90 15.79 -14.70 4.90
C GLY A 90 15.03 -14.43 6.21
N GLY A 91 14.29 -13.31 6.26
CA GLY A 91 13.53 -12.90 7.45
C GLY A 91 14.37 -12.24 8.55
N ARG A 92 15.60 -11.83 8.24
CA ARG A 92 16.47 -11.08 9.15
C ARG A 92 16.40 -9.58 8.85
N ASP A 93 16.67 -8.79 9.88
CA ASP A 93 16.91 -7.36 9.76
C ASP A 93 18.23 -7.09 8.99
N PRO A 94 18.27 -6.22 7.96
CA PRO A 94 19.50 -5.88 7.27
C PRO A 94 20.53 -5.16 8.16
N GLU A 95 20.09 -4.42 9.18
CA GLU A 95 21.00 -3.63 10.03
C GLU A 95 21.47 -4.42 11.24
N THR A 96 20.53 -5.01 11.98
CA THR A 96 20.83 -5.69 13.24
C THR A 96 21.14 -7.18 13.06
N GLY A 97 20.78 -7.78 11.92
CA GLY A 97 20.92 -9.21 11.66
C GLY A 97 19.97 -10.11 12.47
N LYS A 98 19.09 -9.52 13.31
CA LYS A 98 18.14 -10.26 14.15
C LYS A 98 17.03 -10.86 13.30
N LYS A 99 16.51 -12.02 13.72
CA LYS A 99 15.39 -12.68 13.05
C LYS A 99 14.08 -11.96 13.40
N ILE A 100 13.49 -11.27 12.42
CA ILE A 100 12.21 -10.56 12.54
C ILE A 100 11.07 -11.48 12.11
N ASN A 101 11.18 -12.06 10.91
CA ASN A 101 10.16 -12.94 10.36
C ASN A 101 10.50 -14.41 10.59
N GLN A 102 9.49 -15.18 10.98
CA GLN A 102 9.59 -16.63 11.10
C GLN A 102 9.18 -17.30 9.79
N HIS A 103 9.71 -18.50 9.52
CA HIS A 103 9.37 -19.34 8.35
C HIS A 103 9.67 -18.71 6.98
N ILE A 104 10.49 -17.66 6.94
CA ILE A 104 11.06 -17.13 5.70
C ILE A 104 12.49 -17.66 5.61
N GLY A 105 12.84 -18.23 4.45
CA GLY A 105 14.12 -18.86 4.22
C GLY A 105 14.56 -18.71 2.76
N GLY A 106 15.42 -19.61 2.31
CA GLY A 106 15.94 -19.64 0.94
C GLY A 106 14.88 -19.96 -0.12
N GLY A 107 15.33 -20.51 -1.24
CA GLY A 107 14.50 -20.86 -2.39
C GLY A 107 15.26 -20.65 -3.70
N ALA A 108 14.60 -20.93 -4.82
CA ALA A 108 15.17 -20.70 -6.15
C ALA A 108 15.57 -19.23 -6.30
N LYS A 109 16.78 -18.96 -6.83
CA LYS A 109 17.24 -17.59 -7.12
C LYS A 109 16.40 -17.03 -8.26
N PHE A 110 15.98 -15.78 -8.14
CA PHE A 110 15.19 -15.09 -9.15
C PHE A 110 15.61 -13.62 -9.21
N ASP A 111 15.30 -12.99 -10.33
CA ASP A 111 15.59 -11.59 -10.55
C ASP A 111 14.49 -10.71 -9.96
N TYR A 112 14.90 -9.53 -9.52
CA TYR A 112 14.07 -8.47 -9.01
C TYR A 112 13.74 -7.46 -10.10
N PHE A 113 12.49 -7.06 -10.15
CA PHE A 113 11.99 -6.07 -11.09
C PHE A 113 11.41 -4.88 -10.33
N MET A 114 11.94 -3.70 -10.65
CA MET A 114 11.43 -2.43 -10.13
C MET A 114 10.13 -2.09 -10.83
N ILE A 115 9.04 -2.01 -10.07
CA ILE A 115 7.71 -1.69 -10.59
C ILE A 115 7.36 -0.25 -10.24
N ASP A 116 6.89 0.47 -11.24
CA ASP A 116 6.27 1.77 -11.05
C ASP A 116 4.78 1.55 -10.74
N PHE A 117 4.39 1.79 -9.50
CA PHE A 117 2.98 1.68 -9.09
C PHE A 117 2.18 2.92 -9.47
N HIS A 118 2.84 4.07 -9.66
CA HIS A 118 2.17 5.33 -9.96
C HIS A 118 2.02 5.53 -11.46
N ARG A 119 0.79 5.79 -11.89
CA ARG A 119 0.51 6.10 -13.29
C ARG A 119 0.81 7.58 -13.53
N ARG A 120 1.46 7.87 -14.66
CA ARG A 120 1.88 9.22 -15.05
C ARG A 120 0.94 9.68 -16.16
N GLY A 121 0.24 10.77 -15.94
CA GLY A 121 -0.67 11.33 -16.93
C GLY A 121 -0.71 12.86 -16.86
N PRO A 122 -1.04 13.52 -17.97
CA PRO A 122 -1.30 14.95 -17.99
C PRO A 122 -2.58 15.28 -17.20
N THR A 123 -2.60 16.45 -16.59
CA THR A 123 -3.79 17.03 -15.92
C THR A 123 -4.59 17.93 -16.86
N THR A 124 -4.03 18.26 -18.02
CA THR A 124 -4.65 19.13 -19.03
C THR A 124 -5.82 18.42 -19.73
N PRO A 125 -6.91 19.16 -20.01
CA PRO A 125 -8.08 18.59 -20.69
C PRO A 125 -7.73 18.19 -22.12
N GLY A 126 -8.07 16.96 -22.51
CA GLY A 126 -7.86 16.43 -23.86
C GLY A 126 -6.49 15.81 -24.12
N ASP A 127 -5.51 16.05 -23.25
CA ASP A 127 -4.22 15.38 -23.35
C ASP A 127 -4.28 14.00 -22.68
N VAL A 128 -3.69 13.01 -23.35
CA VAL A 128 -3.54 11.65 -22.83
C VAL A 128 -2.09 11.20 -22.96
N TYR A 129 -1.63 10.47 -21.95
CA TYR A 129 -0.33 9.80 -22.02
C TYR A 129 -0.52 8.37 -22.50
N GLU A 130 -0.07 8.11 -23.72
CA GLU A 130 -0.16 6.79 -24.35
C GLU A 130 1.11 5.98 -24.11
N GLU A 131 0.93 4.73 -23.74
CA GLU A 131 2.00 3.76 -23.61
C GLU A 131 1.63 2.45 -24.30
N ARG A 132 2.61 1.80 -24.94
CA ARG A 132 2.41 0.51 -25.60
C ARG A 132 2.93 -0.63 -24.74
N VAL A 133 2.12 -1.67 -24.57
CA VAL A 133 2.53 -2.91 -23.90
C VAL A 133 3.47 -3.68 -24.83
N LEU A 134 4.67 -3.98 -24.35
CA LEU A 134 5.66 -4.78 -25.07
C LEU A 134 5.50 -6.26 -24.76
N GLU A 135 5.41 -6.60 -23.48
CA GLU A 135 5.37 -7.98 -23.01
C GLU A 135 4.61 -8.06 -21.68
N VAL A 136 3.88 -9.16 -21.46
CA VAL A 136 3.28 -9.51 -20.18
C VAL A 136 3.90 -10.82 -19.72
N ARG A 137 4.40 -10.86 -18.49
CA ARG A 137 5.11 -12.03 -17.96
C ARG A 137 4.81 -12.29 -16.49
N ARG A 138 5.15 -13.50 -16.06
CA ARG A 138 5.07 -13.89 -14.65
C ARG A 138 6.26 -13.31 -13.87
N ASP A 139 5.98 -12.73 -12.70
CA ASP A 139 7.00 -12.32 -11.73
C ASP A 139 7.06 -13.34 -10.58
N PRO A 140 8.24 -13.91 -10.25
CA PRO A 140 8.39 -14.77 -9.07
C PRO A 140 8.27 -14.01 -7.74
N ASN A 141 8.41 -12.68 -7.73
CA ASN A 141 8.46 -11.90 -6.48
C ASN A 141 7.09 -11.55 -5.91
N ARG A 142 6.04 -11.65 -6.71
CA ARG A 142 4.67 -11.23 -6.37
C ARG A 142 3.65 -12.15 -7.02
N SER A 143 2.40 -12.09 -6.55
CA SER A 143 1.31 -12.86 -7.14
C SER A 143 0.88 -12.38 -8.53
N PRO A 144 0.71 -11.05 -8.81
CA PRO A 144 0.25 -10.60 -10.13
C PRO A 144 1.28 -10.74 -11.23
N TYR A 145 0.78 -10.81 -12.46
CA TYR A 145 1.57 -10.62 -13.66
C TYR A 145 2.04 -9.18 -13.80
N ILE A 146 3.15 -9.00 -14.51
CA ILE A 146 3.77 -7.70 -14.73
C ILE A 146 3.88 -7.45 -16.22
N ALA A 147 3.66 -6.21 -16.61
CA ALA A 147 3.71 -5.78 -17.99
C ALA A 147 4.86 -4.79 -18.20
N LEU A 148 5.66 -5.03 -19.25
CA LEU A 148 6.63 -4.05 -19.72
C LEU A 148 5.91 -3.10 -20.65
N VAL A 149 5.98 -1.82 -20.32
CA VAL A 149 5.27 -0.77 -21.03
C VAL A 149 6.28 0.28 -21.50
N ALA A 150 6.10 0.80 -22.71
CA ALA A 150 6.94 1.81 -23.33
C ALA A 150 6.11 3.01 -23.76
N GLY A 151 6.47 4.19 -23.26
CA GLY A 151 5.86 5.48 -23.62
C GLY A 151 6.91 6.51 -24.03
N LYS A 152 6.51 7.79 -24.07
CA LYS A 152 7.41 8.89 -24.45
C LYS A 152 8.56 9.07 -23.45
N GLU A 153 8.34 8.82 -22.16
CA GLU A 153 9.35 8.94 -21.10
C GLU A 153 10.26 7.71 -20.97
N GLY A 154 10.02 6.65 -21.73
CA GLY A 154 10.83 5.43 -21.72
C GLY A 154 10.05 4.17 -21.32
N LYS A 155 10.78 3.16 -20.84
CA LYS A 155 10.26 1.82 -20.51
C LYS A 155 10.14 1.63 -19.01
N ARG A 156 9.03 1.05 -18.55
CA ARG A 156 8.80 0.71 -17.15
C ARG A 156 7.95 -0.53 -16.97
N TRP A 157 8.12 -1.19 -15.84
CA TRP A 157 7.27 -2.29 -15.40
C TRP A 157 6.09 -1.73 -14.62
N ILE A 158 4.90 -2.17 -14.99
CA ILE A 158 3.65 -1.93 -14.26
C ILE A 158 3.02 -3.27 -13.87
N LEU A 159 2.03 -3.24 -12.97
CA LEU A 159 1.17 -4.38 -12.74
C LEU A 159 0.24 -4.59 -13.95
N ALA A 160 0.16 -5.83 -14.43
CA ALA A 160 -0.72 -6.19 -15.53
C ALA A 160 -2.17 -6.34 -15.04
N THR A 161 -3.13 -5.99 -15.90
CA THR A 161 -4.54 -6.34 -15.70
C THR A 161 -4.84 -7.72 -16.30
N GLU A 162 -6.02 -8.25 -16.04
CA GLU A 162 -6.40 -9.63 -16.37
C GLU A 162 -6.29 -9.95 -17.87
N ASN A 163 -6.81 -9.07 -18.72
CA ASN A 163 -6.86 -9.27 -20.17
C ASN A 163 -5.79 -8.49 -20.93
N MET A 164 -4.76 -8.01 -20.25
CA MET A 164 -3.69 -7.22 -20.88
C MET A 164 -2.86 -8.08 -21.83
N LYS A 165 -2.67 -7.61 -23.07
CA LYS A 165 -1.91 -8.33 -24.12
C LYS A 165 -0.76 -7.49 -24.66
N ALA A 166 0.28 -8.17 -25.14
CA ALA A 166 1.36 -7.53 -25.88
C ALA A 166 0.83 -6.82 -27.13
N GLY A 167 1.29 -5.60 -27.37
CA GLY A 167 0.86 -4.76 -28.48
C GLY A 167 -0.30 -3.81 -28.16
N GLN A 168 -1.01 -4.00 -27.04
CA GLN A 168 -2.10 -3.11 -26.62
C GLN A 168 -1.58 -1.72 -26.27
N ILE A 169 -2.38 -0.69 -26.57
CA ILE A 169 -2.12 0.70 -26.18
C ILE A 169 -2.92 1.00 -24.91
N ILE A 170 -2.24 1.54 -23.92
CA ILE A 170 -2.79 1.97 -22.63
C ILE A 170 -2.75 3.49 -22.59
N THR A 171 -3.84 4.10 -22.12
CA THR A 171 -3.92 5.54 -21.94
C THR A 171 -3.98 5.89 -20.45
N THR A 172 -3.22 6.90 -20.04
CA THR A 172 -3.29 7.49 -18.71
C THR A 172 -3.71 8.95 -18.79
N SER A 173 -4.72 9.33 -18.02
CA SER A 173 -5.20 10.71 -17.88
C SER A 173 -5.41 11.04 -16.41
N CYS A 174 -4.99 12.23 -15.96
CA CYS A 174 -5.21 12.71 -14.59
C CYS A 174 -6.29 13.81 -14.51
N TYR A 175 -6.86 14.20 -15.65
CA TYR A 175 -7.96 15.17 -15.74
C TYR A 175 -9.29 14.58 -15.27
N ILE A 176 -10.07 15.35 -14.52
CA ILE A 176 -11.43 14.99 -14.10
C ILE A 176 -12.43 15.69 -15.03
N PRO A 177 -13.08 14.95 -15.95
CA PRO A 177 -14.10 15.51 -16.84
C PRO A 177 -15.40 15.82 -16.07
N PRO A 178 -16.26 16.70 -16.62
CA PRO A 178 -17.57 16.97 -16.03
C PRO A 178 -18.53 15.76 -16.09
N ASN A 179 -18.36 14.92 -17.12
CA ASN A 179 -19.18 13.72 -17.32
C ASN A 179 -18.35 12.47 -16.97
N PRO A 180 -18.89 11.51 -16.19
CA PRO A 180 -18.20 10.26 -15.88
C PRO A 180 -17.89 9.42 -17.14
N ILE A 181 -16.72 8.79 -17.16
CA ILE A 181 -16.22 7.94 -18.25
C ILE A 181 -16.32 6.47 -17.85
N VAL A 182 -16.69 5.62 -18.81
CA VAL A 182 -16.60 4.17 -18.67
C VAL A 182 -15.12 3.75 -18.71
N GLY A 183 -14.63 3.18 -17.62
CA GLY A 183 -13.24 2.75 -17.51
C GLY A 183 -12.90 1.66 -18.53
N VAL A 184 -11.84 1.87 -19.29
CA VAL A 184 -11.25 0.85 -20.17
C VAL A 184 -10.18 0.09 -19.40
N GLU A 185 -10.14 -1.24 -19.56
CA GLU A 185 -9.17 -2.07 -18.86
C GLU A 185 -7.72 -1.70 -19.23
N GLY A 186 -6.84 -1.62 -18.23
CA GLY A 186 -5.43 -1.25 -18.38
C GLY A 186 -5.19 0.26 -18.36
N CYS A 187 -6.19 1.06 -18.77
CA CYS A 187 -6.18 2.51 -18.72
C CYS A 187 -6.32 3.04 -17.29
N ALA A 188 -5.78 4.23 -17.06
CA ALA A 188 -5.72 4.84 -15.74
C ALA A 188 -6.39 6.22 -15.75
N TYR A 189 -7.33 6.38 -14.83
CA TYR A 189 -8.16 7.57 -14.65
C TYR A 189 -8.18 7.95 -13.17
N PRO A 190 -8.40 9.23 -12.81
CA PRO A 190 -8.66 9.60 -11.42
C PRO A 190 -10.02 9.03 -10.98
N LEU A 191 -10.16 8.74 -9.67
CA LEU A 191 -11.38 8.13 -9.13
C LEU A 191 -12.65 8.94 -9.43
N GLY A 192 -12.56 10.27 -9.42
CA GLY A 192 -13.69 11.15 -9.73
C GLY A 192 -14.13 11.15 -11.20
N ALA A 193 -13.32 10.62 -12.11
CA ALA A 193 -13.67 10.53 -13.53
C ALA A 193 -14.45 9.25 -13.89
N LEU A 194 -14.40 8.22 -13.05
CA LEU A 194 -14.96 6.91 -13.36
C LEU A 194 -16.44 6.82 -12.99
N VAL A 195 -17.19 6.04 -13.78
CA VAL A 195 -18.58 5.68 -13.47
C VAL A 195 -18.63 4.83 -12.18
N PRO A 196 -19.56 5.11 -11.26
CA PRO A 196 -19.72 4.30 -10.04
C PRO A 196 -20.03 2.84 -10.37
N GLY A 197 -19.45 1.91 -9.61
CA GLY A 197 -19.56 0.47 -9.86
C GLY A 197 -18.47 -0.10 -10.78
N SER A 198 -17.53 0.73 -11.26
CA SER A 198 -16.35 0.26 -11.98
C SER A 198 -15.41 -0.55 -11.08
N PHE A 199 -14.86 -1.65 -11.61
CA PHE A 199 -13.79 -2.39 -10.94
C PHE A 199 -12.45 -1.68 -11.11
N ILE A 200 -11.74 -1.46 -10.01
CA ILE A 200 -10.48 -0.70 -9.97
C ILE A 200 -9.42 -1.51 -9.22
N ASN A 201 -8.17 -1.40 -9.65
CA ASN A 201 -7.00 -1.91 -8.96
C ASN A 201 -5.96 -0.79 -8.76
N CYS A 202 -4.91 -1.06 -7.98
CA CYS A 202 -3.81 -0.11 -7.75
C CYS A 202 -4.27 1.27 -7.24
N VAL A 203 -5.11 1.30 -6.19
CA VAL A 203 -5.65 2.56 -5.64
C VAL A 203 -4.62 3.26 -4.77
N GLU A 204 -4.34 4.52 -5.07
CA GLU A 204 -3.46 5.39 -4.27
C GLU A 204 -4.16 5.88 -3.00
N ARG A 205 -3.44 5.89 -1.87
CA ARG A 205 -3.97 6.44 -0.60
C ARG A 205 -4.21 7.94 -0.66
N PHE A 206 -3.27 8.65 -1.28
CA PHE A 206 -3.22 10.10 -1.40
C PHE A 206 -2.74 10.45 -2.82
N PRO A 207 -3.11 11.60 -3.38
CA PRO A 207 -2.72 12.02 -4.73
C PRO A 207 -1.27 12.54 -4.77
N ASN A 208 -0.32 11.72 -4.32
CA ASN A 208 1.11 12.01 -4.31
C ASN A 208 1.90 10.77 -4.76
N LYS A 209 3.09 11.00 -5.34
CA LYS A 209 3.98 9.94 -5.85
C LYS A 209 4.61 9.07 -4.77
N GLU A 210 4.46 9.46 -3.50
CA GLU A 210 4.99 8.75 -2.34
C GLU A 210 3.89 7.98 -1.58
N SER A 211 2.65 7.98 -2.09
CA SER A 211 1.56 7.27 -1.42
C SER A 211 1.73 5.77 -1.50
N ASP A 212 1.26 5.12 -0.44
CA ASP A 212 0.97 3.70 -0.49
C ASP A 212 -0.11 3.40 -1.52
N VAL A 213 0.12 2.34 -2.30
CA VAL A 213 -0.84 1.79 -3.26
C VAL A 213 -1.45 0.51 -2.71
N PHE A 214 -2.77 0.43 -2.74
CA PHE A 214 -3.59 -0.69 -2.30
C PHE A 214 -4.12 -1.52 -3.49
N VAL A 215 -4.67 -2.71 -3.20
CA VAL A 215 -5.23 -3.62 -4.22
C VAL A 215 -4.18 -4.00 -5.29
N LYS A 216 -3.08 -4.60 -4.81
CA LYS A 216 -1.92 -5.03 -5.63
C LYS A 216 -1.83 -6.54 -5.84
N ALA A 217 -2.60 -7.32 -5.07
CA ALA A 217 -2.57 -8.77 -5.16
C ALA A 217 -3.43 -9.23 -6.35
N ALA A 218 -3.01 -10.31 -7.00
CA ALA A 218 -3.86 -11.10 -7.88
C ALA A 218 -4.88 -11.92 -7.08
#